data_AF-A0A512JDZ7-F1
#
_entry.id   AF-A0A512JDZ7-F1
#
_cell.length_a   1.000
_cell.length_b   1.000
_cell.length_c   1.000
_cell.angle_alpha   90.00
_cell.angle_beta   90.00
_cell.angle_gamma   90.00
#
_symmetry.space_group_name_H-M   'P 1'
#
loop_
_entity.id
_entity.type
_entity.pdbx_description
1 polymer ?
#
loop_
_entity_poly.entity_id
_entity_poly.type
_entity_poly.pdbx_seq_one_letter_code
_entity_poly.pdbx_strand_id
1 'polypeptide(L)' 'MPITSGADDAPTYTFAVYNPPAPGLPWVCMCLHPDGRVIAATTFRTRREADAETERCASDMADFIKARKQKAVKSLH' A
#
# COMPACT_ATOMS: atom_id res chain seq x y z
N MET A 1 18.77 4.03 18.43
CA MET A 1 19.39 4.31 17.12
C MET A 1 19.17 3.08 16.25
N PRO A 2 18.33 3.07 15.21
CA PRO A 2 18.38 1.96 14.27
C PRO A 2 19.49 2.22 13.25
N ILE A 3 20.39 1.25 13.23
CA ILE A 3 21.44 0.99 12.25
C ILE A 3 20.82 0.79 10.86
N THR A 4 21.27 1.56 9.87
CA THR A 4 21.01 1.29 8.45
C THR A 4 21.94 0.17 8.00
N SER A 5 21.50 -1.08 8.14
CA SER A 5 22.16 -2.22 7.51
C SER A 5 21.56 -2.43 6.12
N GLY A 6 22.38 -2.24 5.08
CA GLY A 6 21.98 -2.38 3.69
C GLY A 6 21.26 -3.69 3.39
N ALA A 7 19.97 -3.57 3.12
CA ALA A 7 19.19 -4.51 2.35
C ALA A 7 18.35 -3.68 1.37
N ASP A 8 17.93 -4.30 0.29
CA ASP A 8 17.06 -3.78 -0.76
C ASP A 8 15.65 -3.43 -0.20
N ASP A 9 15.60 -2.38 0.63
CA ASP A 9 14.44 -1.91 1.40
C ASP A 9 13.46 -1.17 0.49
N ALA A 10 12.78 -1.93 -0.37
CA ALA A 10 11.57 -1.42 -0.97
C ALA A 10 10.62 -0.99 0.17
N PRO A 11 10.10 0.25 0.16
CA PRO A 11 9.22 0.72 1.22
C PRO A 11 8.04 -0.24 1.38
N THR A 12 7.82 -0.73 2.60
CA THR A 12 6.70 -1.61 2.92
C THR A 12 5.44 -0.77 3.10
N TYR A 13 4.65 -0.63 2.04
CA TYR A 13 3.37 0.05 2.12
C TYR A 13 2.37 -0.76 2.94
N THR A 14 1.59 -0.09 3.77
CA THR A 14 0.49 -0.69 4.52
C THR A 14 -0.84 -0.31 3.89
N PHE A 15 -1.69 -1.30 3.63
CA PHE A 15 -3.05 -1.09 3.16
C PHE A 15 -4.03 -1.40 4.30
N ALA A 16 -4.94 -0.47 4.58
CA ALA A 16 -5.87 -0.58 5.70
C ALA A 16 -7.29 -0.18 5.30
N VAL A 17 -8.26 -0.91 5.82
CA VAL A 17 -9.69 -0.59 5.70
C VAL A 17 -10.22 -0.19 7.07
N TYR A 18 -10.83 0.98 7.15
CA TYR A 18 -11.42 1.52 8.36
C TYR A 18 -12.95 1.47 8.29
N ASN A 19 -13.56 1.18 9.44
CA ASN A 19 -15.00 1.24 9.61
C ASN A 19 -15.53 2.67 9.37
N PRO A 20 -16.76 2.82 8.87
CA PRO A 20 -17.43 4.09 8.86
C PRO A 20 -17.57 4.67 10.28
N PRO A 21 -17.45 5.98 10.47
CA PRO A 21 -17.57 6.60 11.79
C PRO A 21 -19.01 6.62 12.32
N ALA A 22 -20.00 6.41 11.44
CA ALA A 22 -21.41 6.24 11.79
C ALA A 22 -22.14 5.39 10.73
N PRO A 23 -23.31 4.81 11.05
CA PRO A 23 -24.13 4.11 10.07
C PRO A 23 -24.49 5.00 8.87
N GLY A 24 -24.40 4.44 7.66
CA GLY A 24 -24.68 5.17 6.41
C GLY A 24 -23.52 6.00 5.85
N LEU A 25 -22.42 6.14 6.60
CA LEU A 25 -21.18 6.74 6.10
C LEU A 25 -20.30 5.71 5.38
N PRO A 26 -19.37 6.15 4.51
CA PRO A 26 -18.57 5.23 3.73
C PRO A 26 -17.47 4.55 4.53
N TRP A 27 -17.08 3.37 4.04
CA TRP A 27 -15.84 2.70 4.40
C TRP A 27 -14.66 3.43 3.78
N VAL A 28 -13.51 3.48 4.46
CA VAL A 28 -12.30 4.14 3.96
C VAL A 28 -11.21 3.10 3.77
N CYS A 29 -10.65 3.02 2.57
CA CYS A 29 -9.39 2.33 2.31
C CYS A 29 -8.25 3.36 2.26
N MET A 30 -7.10 3.04 2.86
CA MET A 30 -5.91 3.88 2.87
C MET A 30 -4.66 3.09 2.51
N CYS A 31 -3.76 3.71 1.75
CA CYS A 31 -2.39 3.27 1.55
C CYS A 31 -1.45 4.20 2.34
N LEU A 32 -0.66 3.60 3.21
CA LEU A 32 0.26 4.28 4.11
C LEU A 32 1.71 3.94 3.72
N HIS A 33 2.54 4.97 3.65
CA HIS A 33 3.99 4.81 3.53
C HIS A 33 4.60 4.51 4.92
N PRO A 34 5.74 3.79 5.00
CA PRO A 34 6.41 3.48 6.28
C PRO A 34 6.68 4.67 7.22
N ASP A 35 6.79 5.89 6.69
CA ASP A 35 6.98 7.11 7.48
C ASP A 35 5.68 7.65 8.11
N GLY A 36 4.57 6.92 7.95
CA GLY A 36 3.25 7.28 8.47
C GLY A 36 2.44 8.21 7.57
N ARG A 37 2.95 8.61 6.40
CA ARG A 37 2.20 9.44 5.46
C ARG A 37 1.14 8.65 4.72
N VAL A 38 -0.01 9.29 4.48
CA VAL A 38 -1.05 8.78 3.60
C VAL A 38 -0.66 9.06 2.16
N ILE A 39 -0.59 8.02 1.34
CA ILE A 39 -0.25 8.13 -0.09
C ILE A 39 -1.52 8.16 -0.95
N ALA A 40 -2.52 7.38 -0.56
CA ALA A 40 -3.82 7.36 -1.22
C ALA A 40 -4.91 7.01 -0.21
N ALA A 41 -6.11 7.52 -0.46
CA ALA A 41 -7.30 7.15 0.29
C ALA A 41 -8.53 7.19 -0.63
N THR A 42 -9.40 6.20 -0.50
CA THR A 42 -10.62 6.06 -1.30
C THR A 42 -11.76 5.59 -0.42
N THR A 43 -12.98 6.06 -0.70
CA THR A 43 -14.19 5.72 0.04
C THR A 43 -15.09 4.77 -0.73
N PHE A 44 -15.68 3.80 -0.04
CA PHE A 44 -16.60 2.82 -0.61
C PHE A 44 -17.91 2.73 0.19
N ARG A 45 -18.99 2.33 -0.47
CA ARG A 45 -20.29 2.20 0.20
C ARG A 45 -20.32 0.97 1.09
N THR A 46 -19.64 -0.09 0.70
CA THR A 46 -19.62 -1.36 1.42
C THR A 46 -18.22 -1.80 1.81
N ARG A 47 -18.11 -2.58 2.89
CA ARG A 47 -16.85 -3.20 3.31
C ARG A 47 -16.24 -4.05 2.20
N ARG A 48 -17.07 -4.83 1.51
CA ARG A 48 -16.63 -5.75 0.46
C ARG A 48 -15.95 -5.02 -0.70
N GLU A 49 -16.48 -3.86 -1.11
CA GLU A 49 -15.85 -3.03 -2.14
C GLU A 49 -14.50 -2.47 -1.66
N ALA A 50 -14.43 -2.02 -0.39
CA ALA A 50 -13.18 -1.53 0.19
C ALA A 50 -12.11 -2.63 0.28
N ASP A 51 -12.48 -3.82 0.75
CA ASP A 51 -11.58 -4.97 0.85
C ASP A 51 -11.07 -5.39 -0.55
N ALA A 52 -11.96 -5.46 -1.54
CA ALA A 52 -11.58 -5.83 -2.92
C ALA A 52 -10.60 -4.83 -3.55
N GLU A 53 -10.81 -3.52 -3.38
CA GLU A 53 -9.86 -2.53 -3.89
C GLU A 53 -8.52 -2.60 -3.14
N THR A 54 -8.55 -2.82 -1.83
CA THR A 54 -7.35 -2.97 -0.99
C THR A 54 -6.48 -4.13 -1.49
N GLU A 55 -7.08 -5.29 -1.74
CA GLU A 55 -6.40 -6.47 -2.28
C GLU A 55 -5.83 -6.21 -3.67
N ARG A 56 -6.61 -5.58 -4.56
CA ARG A 56 -6.17 -5.20 -5.90
C ARG A 56 -4.97 -4.26 -5.86
N CYS A 57 -5.04 -3.18 -5.08
CA CYS A 57 -3.94 -2.22 -4.95
C CYS A 57 -2.69 -2.86 -4.33
N ALA A 58 -2.84 -3.75 -3.36
CA ALA A 58 -1.72 -4.49 -2.77
C ALA A 58 -1.02 -5.37 -3.81
N SER A 59 -1.79 -6.06 -4.67
CA SER A 59 -1.25 -6.86 -5.77
C SER A 59 -0.51 -6.00 -6.79
N ASP A 60 -1.14 -4.91 -7.26
CA ASP A 60 -0.55 -4.00 -8.24
C ASP A 60 0.77 -3.38 -7.71
N MET A 61 0.82 -3.04 -6.43
CA MET A 61 2.02 -2.50 -5.79
C MET A 61 3.12 -3.56 -5.68
N ALA A 62 2.78 -4.80 -5.32
CA ALA A 62 3.75 -5.89 -5.25
C ALA A 62 4.40 -6.16 -6.62
N ASP A 63 3.59 -6.16 -7.69
CA ASP A 63 4.07 -6.31 -9.06
C ASP A 63 4.95 -5.14 -9.50
N PHE A 64 4.57 -3.91 -9.17
CA PHE A 64 5.37 -2.72 -9.45
C PHE A 64 6.74 -2.77 -8.77
N ILE A 65 6.79 -3.11 -7.49
CA ILE A 65 8.04 -3.26 -6.73
C ILE A 65 8.92 -4.33 -7.37
N LYS A 66 8.35 -5.49 -7.71
CA LYS A 66 9.07 -6.59 -8.37
C LYS A 66 9.65 -6.17 -9.72
N ALA A 67 8.86 -5.48 -10.55
CA ALA A 67 9.30 -4.98 -11.85
C ALA A 67 10.41 -3.93 -11.73
N ARG A 68 10.32 -3.04 -10.73
CA ARG A 68 11.36 -2.04 -10.46
C ARG A 68 12.69 -2.68 -10.03
N LYS A 69 12.64 -3.70 -9.17
CA LYS A 69 13.83 -4.47 -8.77
C LYS A 69 14.51 -5.12 -9.98
N GLN A 70 13.74 -5.74 -10.88
CA GLN A 70 14.28 -6.36 -12.10
C GLN A 70 14.96 -5.36 -13.04
N LYS A 71 14.39 -4.16 -13.21
CA LYS A 71 15.00 -3.09 -14.03
C LYS A 71 16.31 -2.58 -13.42
N ALA A 72 16.37 -2.42 -12.10
CA ALA A 72 17.58 -1.98 -11.41
C ALA A 72 18.73 -2.99 -11.58
N VAL A 73 18.45 -4.29 -11.46
CA VAL A 73 19.44 -5.36 -11.65
C VAL A 73 20.00 -5.37 -13.08
N LYS A 74 19.14 -5.15 -14.09
CA LYS A 74 19.54 -5.13 -15.51
C LYS A 74 20.36 -3.89 -15.91
N SER A 75 20.23 -2.78 -15.18
CA SER A 75 20.98 -1.55 -15.47
C SER A 75 22.39 -1.53 -14.86
N LEU A 76 22.73 -2.52 -14.02
CA LEU A 76 24.00 -2.62 -13.30
C LEU A 76 24.99 -3.60 -13.96
N HIS A 77 24.58 -4.24 -15.07
CA HIS A 77 25.39 -5.14 -15.92
C HIS A 77 25.51 -4.54 -17.32
#